data_AF-A0A945NNQ3-F1
#
_entry.id   AF-A0A945NNQ3-F1
#
_cell.length_a   1.000
_cell.length_b   1.000
_cell.length_c   1.000
_cell.angle_alpha   90.00
_cell.angle_beta   90.00
_cell.angle_gamma   90.00
#
_symmetry.space_group_name_H-M   'P 1'
#
loop_
_entity.id
_entity.type
_entity.pdbx_description
1 polymer ?
#
loop_
_entity_poly.entity_id
_entity_poly.type
_entity_poly.pdbx_seq_one_letter_code
_entity_poly.pdbx_strand_id
1 'polypeptide(L)'
;MSQSYSVTPRKTDLTKSQKELLAAMVAGDQLLATRLVDDAISLRWEPSFVYVHLIGHCLTEIGSRWHAGELNIATEHRATQISLRLLSMAHDSYLSGRRIGRSAIITSVEGDNHVIGGLTFADLLRFEGWDVHFLGADSPVDSIVELVEKDSPELVGLSVTTEQFVPNAVATVDALKNLPTPPVVVVGGAAATSDSIPTADFCSTDAVEVVGWTQAHFNLDESSMSIEIMLVELGVRIQSLRKDRGLSQQGLAADAGLDRSYVSAIEHGKQNVSFATLKGISDALGVGVSELISG
;
A
#
# COMPACT_ATOMS: atom_id res chain seq x y z
N MET A 1 12.88 -1.47 -14.95
CA MET A 1 12.50 -2.39 -13.89
C MET A 1 12.11 -1.43 -12.79
N SER A 2 10.81 -1.26 -12.54
CA SER A 2 10.38 -0.94 -11.18
C SER A 2 11.08 -1.99 -10.32
N GLN A 3 12.00 -1.57 -9.46
CA GLN A 3 12.70 -2.53 -8.61
C GLN A 3 11.68 -2.99 -7.56
N SER A 4 10.83 -3.93 -7.97
CA SER A 4 9.74 -4.43 -7.16
C SER A 4 10.35 -5.27 -6.05
N TYR A 5 10.05 -4.87 -4.83
CA TYR A 5 10.12 -5.71 -3.67
C TYR A 5 9.17 -6.90 -3.90
N SER A 6 9.69 -7.97 -4.51
CA SER A 6 8.93 -9.12 -5.02
C SER A 6 9.51 -10.45 -4.57
N VAL A 7 10.48 -10.43 -3.65
CA VAL A 7 11.07 -11.66 -3.14
C VAL A 7 10.13 -12.24 -2.09
N THR A 8 9.41 -13.27 -2.47
CA THR A 8 8.79 -14.19 -1.52
C THR A 8 9.90 -14.92 -0.75
N PRO A 9 10.03 -14.75 0.57
CA PRO A 9 11.06 -15.43 1.33
C PRO A 9 10.84 -16.95 1.36
N ARG A 10 11.95 -17.70 1.46
CA ARG A 10 11.85 -19.13 1.78
C ARG A 10 11.21 -19.28 3.16
N LYS A 11 10.34 -20.27 3.31
CA LYS A 11 9.66 -20.57 4.57
C LYS A 11 10.61 -20.67 5.77
N THR A 12 11.77 -21.29 5.59
CA THR A 12 12.80 -21.42 6.64
C THR A 12 13.36 -20.07 7.09
N ASP A 13 13.56 -19.15 6.15
CA ASP A 13 14.11 -17.83 6.42
C ASP A 13 13.06 -16.97 7.12
N LEU A 14 11.80 -17.01 6.66
CA LEU A 14 10.69 -16.34 7.33
C LEU A 14 10.48 -16.83 8.76
N THR A 15 10.41 -18.15 8.98
CA THR A 15 10.23 -18.72 10.33
C THR A 15 11.37 -18.36 11.28
N LYS A 16 12.61 -18.30 10.77
CA LYS A 16 13.76 -17.84 11.55
C LYS A 16 13.59 -16.36 11.95
N SER A 17 13.31 -15.48 10.99
CA SER A 17 13.12 -14.05 11.25
C SER A 17 11.95 -13.77 12.18
N GLN A 18 10.83 -14.50 12.06
CA GLN A 18 9.69 -14.42 12.97
C GLN A 18 10.11 -14.73 14.42
N LYS A 19 10.84 -15.83 14.64
CA LYS A 19 11.29 -16.23 15.97
C LYS A 19 12.24 -15.21 16.59
N GLU A 20 13.19 -14.70 15.80
CA GLU A 20 14.18 -13.72 16.26
C GLU A 20 13.53 -12.36 16.55
N LEU A 21 12.63 -11.90 15.68
CA LEU A 21 11.92 -10.64 15.85
C LEU A 21 10.98 -10.69 17.05
N LEU A 22 10.22 -11.79 17.21
CA LEU A 22 9.36 -12.01 18.37
C LEU A 22 10.15 -11.93 19.68
N ALA A 23 11.30 -12.60 19.74
CA ALA A 23 12.16 -12.57 20.93
C ALA A 23 12.68 -11.14 21.21
N ALA A 24 13.09 -10.41 20.17
CA ALA A 24 13.54 -9.03 20.30
C ALA A 24 12.42 -8.10 20.81
N MET A 25 11.21 -8.21 20.25
CA MET A 25 10.05 -7.41 20.64
C MET A 25 9.63 -7.69 22.09
N VAL A 26 9.56 -8.96 22.50
CA VAL A 26 9.24 -9.35 23.88
C VAL A 26 10.30 -8.82 24.85
N ALA A 27 11.58 -8.93 24.50
CA ALA A 27 12.69 -8.41 25.31
C ALA A 27 12.74 -6.86 25.34
N GLY A 28 12.09 -6.18 24.40
CA GLY A 28 12.20 -4.74 24.22
C GLY A 28 13.51 -4.31 23.55
N ASP A 29 14.20 -5.23 22.87
CA ASP A 29 15.41 -4.95 22.11
C ASP A 29 15.05 -4.30 20.77
N GLN A 30 14.81 -3.01 20.86
CA GLN A 30 14.37 -2.19 19.76
C GLN A 30 15.45 -2.03 18.67
N LEU A 31 16.74 -2.14 19.00
CA LEU A 31 17.83 -2.08 18.03
C LEU A 31 17.92 -3.38 17.20
N LEU A 32 17.78 -4.53 17.85
CA LEU A 32 17.73 -5.82 17.16
C LEU A 32 16.48 -5.93 16.29
N ALA A 33 15.31 -5.53 16.80
CA ALA A 33 14.07 -5.55 16.04
C ALA A 33 14.17 -4.70 14.76
N THR A 34 14.74 -3.50 14.85
CA THR A 34 15.01 -2.64 13.69
C THR A 34 15.93 -3.31 12.68
N ARG A 35 17.05 -3.91 13.12
CA ARG A 35 17.99 -4.61 12.22
C ARG A 35 17.34 -5.79 11.50
N LEU A 36 16.52 -6.58 12.19
CA LEU A 36 15.86 -7.75 11.58
C LEU A 36 14.87 -7.37 10.48
N VAL A 37 14.13 -6.27 10.66
CA VAL A 37 13.23 -5.76 9.61
C VAL A 37 14.02 -5.11 8.47
N ASP A 38 15.08 -4.37 8.78
CA ASP A 38 15.97 -3.78 7.77
C ASP A 38 16.67 -4.86 6.91
N ASP A 39 17.08 -5.99 7.51
CA ASP A 39 17.62 -7.15 6.80
C ASP A 39 16.58 -7.73 5.83
N ALA A 40 15.31 -7.86 6.25
CA ALA A 40 14.23 -8.36 5.38
C ALA A 40 13.99 -7.42 4.17
N ILE A 41 13.99 -6.10 4.40
CA ILE A 41 13.85 -5.08 3.35
C ILE A 41 15.07 -5.09 2.41
N SER A 42 16.28 -5.24 2.98
CA SER A 42 17.54 -5.34 2.22
C SER A 42 17.58 -6.58 1.34
N LEU A 43 16.98 -7.68 1.80
CA LEU A 43 16.74 -8.90 1.03
C LEU A 43 15.59 -8.77 0.01
N ARG A 44 15.03 -7.56 -0.15
CA ARG A 44 13.97 -7.21 -1.09
C ARG A 44 12.68 -8.01 -0.90
N TRP A 45 12.37 -8.37 0.36
CA TRP A 45 11.11 -9.04 0.67
C TRP A 45 9.95 -8.14 0.28
N GLU A 46 8.92 -8.77 -0.29
CA GLU A 46 7.68 -8.10 -0.64
C GLU A 46 7.05 -7.42 0.59
N PRO A 47 6.43 -6.22 0.43
CA PRO A 47 5.85 -5.50 1.55
C PRO A 47 4.87 -6.33 2.38
N SER A 48 4.03 -7.14 1.74
CA SER A 48 3.08 -8.04 2.41
C SER A 48 3.79 -9.00 3.38
N PHE A 49 4.96 -9.52 3.02
CA PHE A 49 5.75 -10.39 3.88
C PHE A 49 6.34 -9.67 5.08
N VAL A 50 6.79 -8.44 4.93
CA VAL A 50 7.34 -7.66 6.05
C VAL A 50 6.23 -7.19 6.98
N TYR A 51 5.16 -6.62 6.44
CA TYR A 51 4.06 -6.06 7.21
C TYR A 51 3.21 -7.13 7.89
N VAL A 52 2.68 -8.08 7.11
CA VAL A 52 1.69 -9.05 7.59
C VAL A 52 2.38 -10.29 8.14
N HIS A 53 3.26 -10.90 7.35
CA HIS A 53 3.82 -12.21 7.71
C HIS A 53 4.99 -12.16 8.70
N LEU A 54 5.65 -11.01 8.86
CA LEU A 54 6.74 -10.83 9.82
C LEU A 54 6.30 -10.01 11.04
N ILE A 55 5.99 -8.71 10.86
CA ILE A 55 5.61 -7.82 11.97
C ILE A 55 4.24 -8.21 12.53
N GLY A 56 3.23 -8.35 11.66
CA GLY A 56 1.87 -8.76 12.05
C GLY A 56 1.83 -10.10 12.77
N HIS A 57 2.58 -11.10 12.27
CA HIS A 57 2.72 -12.39 12.94
C HIS A 57 3.23 -12.25 14.39
N CYS A 58 4.26 -11.43 14.62
CA CYS A 58 4.80 -11.24 15.97
C CYS A 58 3.78 -10.55 16.89
N LEU A 59 3.03 -9.56 16.40
CA LEU A 59 1.98 -8.89 17.17
C LEU A 59 0.85 -9.85 17.57
N THR A 60 0.38 -10.68 16.64
CA THR A 60 -0.65 -11.69 16.92
C THR A 60 -0.19 -12.67 17.99
N GLU A 61 1.05 -13.14 17.91
CA GLU A 61 1.63 -14.06 18.91
C GLU A 61 1.78 -13.38 20.29
N ILE A 62 2.26 -12.14 20.34
CA ILE A 62 2.38 -11.38 21.59
C ILE A 62 1.00 -11.14 22.21
N GLY A 63 0.01 -10.77 21.39
CA GLY A 63 -1.38 -10.60 21.81
C GLY A 63 -1.94 -11.89 22.40
N SER A 64 -1.73 -13.04 21.75
CA SER A 64 -2.15 -14.35 22.25
C SER A 64 -1.53 -14.68 23.61
N ARG A 65 -0.21 -14.48 23.76
CA ARG A 65 0.50 -14.72 25.02
C ARG A 65 0.06 -13.78 26.14
N TRP A 66 -0.30 -12.54 25.82
CA TRP A 66 -0.90 -11.62 26.78
C TRP A 66 -2.29 -12.10 27.23
N HIS A 67 -3.16 -12.51 26.31
CA HIS A 67 -4.48 -13.07 26.65
C HIS A 67 -4.37 -14.34 27.50
N ALA A 68 -3.34 -15.16 27.25
CA ALA A 68 -3.03 -16.35 28.05
C ALA A 68 -2.42 -16.03 29.43
N GLY A 69 -2.08 -14.76 29.71
CA GLY A 69 -1.46 -14.32 30.96
C GLY A 69 0.04 -14.61 31.06
N GLU A 70 0.68 -15.05 29.97
CA GLU A 70 2.13 -15.32 29.91
C GLU A 70 2.95 -14.02 29.82
N LEU A 71 2.39 -13.00 29.18
CA LEU A 71 2.94 -11.65 29.11
C LEU A 71 2.00 -10.66 29.80
N ASN A 72 2.57 -9.59 30.36
CA ASN A 72 1.78 -8.49 30.90
C ASN A 72 1.47 -7.44 29.83
N ILE A 73 0.49 -6.59 30.11
CA ILE A 73 0.07 -5.51 29.20
C ILE A 73 1.20 -4.52 28.89
N ALA A 74 2.13 -4.28 29.81
CA ALA A 74 3.26 -3.37 29.56
C ALA A 74 4.22 -3.92 28.48
N THR A 75 4.36 -5.25 28.40
CA THR A 75 5.18 -5.92 27.38
C THR A 75 4.50 -5.84 26.01
N GLU A 76 3.18 -6.08 25.97
CA GLU A 76 2.38 -5.91 24.76
C GLU A 76 2.44 -4.46 24.26
N HIS A 77 2.15 -3.45 25.11
CA HIS A 77 2.23 -2.04 24.73
C HIS A 77 3.61 -1.66 24.19
N ARG A 78 4.69 -2.14 24.83
CA ARG A 78 6.06 -1.90 24.36
C ARG A 78 6.29 -2.53 22.98
N ALA A 79 5.83 -3.75 22.76
CA ALA A 79 5.92 -4.42 21.48
C ALA A 79 5.13 -3.67 20.40
N THR A 80 3.93 -3.19 20.70
CA THR A 80 3.12 -2.34 19.83
C THR A 80 3.84 -1.05 19.44
N GLN A 81 4.51 -0.37 20.37
CA GLN A 81 5.33 0.82 20.07
C GLN A 81 6.56 0.50 19.21
N ILE A 82 7.19 -0.65 19.42
CA ILE A 82 8.28 -1.12 18.55
C ILE A 82 7.74 -1.33 17.14
N SER A 83 6.61 -2.03 16.98
CA SER A 83 5.99 -2.31 15.69
C SER A 83 5.65 -1.04 14.91
N LEU A 84 5.03 -0.04 15.54
CA LEU A 84 4.72 1.23 14.87
C LEU A 84 5.97 1.89 14.27
N ARG A 85 7.10 1.81 14.96
CA ARG A 85 8.37 2.34 14.44
C ARG A 85 8.95 1.48 13.32
N LEU A 86 8.82 0.15 13.41
CA LEU A 86 9.23 -0.76 12.33
C LEU A 86 8.41 -0.54 11.06
N LEU A 87 7.08 -0.35 11.21
CA LEU A 87 6.18 -0.03 10.10
C LEU A 87 6.54 1.32 9.47
N SER A 88 6.75 2.36 10.27
CA SER A 88 7.20 3.66 9.76
C SER A 88 8.53 3.57 9.00
N MET A 89 9.50 2.81 9.52
CA MET A 89 10.77 2.60 8.83
C MET A 89 10.59 1.82 7.52
N ALA A 90 9.75 0.78 7.53
CA ALA A 90 9.44 0.01 6.35
C ALA A 90 8.77 0.89 5.28
N HIS A 91 7.80 1.71 5.68
CA HIS A 91 7.12 2.68 4.83
C HIS A 91 8.11 3.58 4.08
N ASP A 92 9.06 4.18 4.81
CA ASP A 92 10.07 5.08 4.22
C ASP A 92 11.07 4.34 3.30
N SER A 93 11.24 3.03 3.50
CA SER A 93 12.18 2.22 2.74
C SER A 93 11.56 1.66 1.45
N TYR A 94 10.26 1.37 1.48
CA TYR A 94 9.52 0.93 0.32
C TYR A 94 9.20 2.13 -0.57
N LEU A 95 9.61 2.06 -1.84
CA LEU A 95 9.18 3.04 -2.82
C LEU A 95 7.68 2.90 -3.01
N SER A 96 6.93 3.99 -2.86
CA SER A 96 5.51 3.99 -3.22
C SER A 96 5.35 3.57 -4.67
N GLY A 97 4.36 2.71 -4.92
CA GLY A 97 3.96 2.35 -6.27
C GLY A 97 3.62 3.59 -7.07
N ARG A 98 3.66 3.43 -8.39
CA ARG A 98 3.30 4.52 -9.30
C ARG A 98 1.85 4.93 -9.05
N ARG A 99 1.61 6.22 -8.83
CA ARG A 99 0.26 6.73 -8.54
C ARG A 99 -0.73 6.30 -9.62
N ILE A 100 -1.78 5.59 -9.22
CA ILE A 100 -2.84 5.08 -10.12
C ILE A 100 -4.00 6.08 -10.30
N GLY A 101 -3.94 7.22 -9.59
CA GLY A 101 -4.98 8.26 -9.67
C GLY A 101 -6.27 7.90 -8.94
N ARG A 102 -6.23 6.93 -8.02
CA ARG A 102 -7.34 6.57 -7.13
C ARG A 102 -7.01 6.92 -5.69
N SER A 103 -8.02 7.24 -4.91
CA SER A 103 -7.91 7.66 -3.53
C SER A 103 -8.71 6.76 -2.58
N ALA A 104 -8.22 6.63 -1.36
CA ALA A 104 -8.86 5.86 -0.31
C ALA A 104 -8.81 6.56 1.05
N ILE A 105 -9.87 6.42 1.83
CA ILE A 105 -9.89 6.80 3.25
C ILE A 105 -9.88 5.54 4.10
N ILE A 106 -8.91 5.43 5.02
CA ILE A 106 -8.76 4.26 5.89
C ILE A 106 -8.82 4.70 7.34
N THR A 107 -9.61 4.03 8.17
CA THR A 107 -9.72 4.33 9.60
C THR A 107 -10.23 3.16 10.42
N SER A 108 -9.96 3.14 11.72
CA SER A 108 -10.68 2.28 12.66
C SER A 108 -12.00 2.93 13.07
N VAL A 109 -13.01 2.10 13.27
CA VAL A 109 -14.36 2.54 13.62
C VAL A 109 -14.40 3.20 15.00
N GLU A 110 -15.42 4.01 15.24
CA GLU A 110 -15.66 4.65 16.54
C GLU A 110 -15.57 3.64 17.71
N GLY A 111 -14.90 4.04 18.78
CA GLY A 111 -14.57 3.23 19.96
C GLY A 111 -13.36 2.31 19.79
N ASP A 112 -13.03 1.90 18.56
CA ASP A 112 -11.92 0.98 18.32
C ASP A 112 -10.59 1.73 18.20
N ASN A 113 -9.74 1.54 19.20
CA ASN A 113 -8.44 2.22 19.33
C ASN A 113 -7.29 1.48 18.63
N HIS A 114 -7.54 0.33 18.00
CA HIS A 114 -6.48 -0.45 17.36
C HIS A 114 -6.14 0.14 15.98
N VAL A 115 -4.90 0.61 15.83
CA VAL A 115 -4.46 1.33 14.61
C VAL A 115 -3.66 0.48 13.62
N ILE A 116 -3.00 -0.59 14.07
CA ILE A 116 -1.97 -1.28 13.27
C ILE A 116 -2.56 -1.98 12.05
N GLY A 117 -3.73 -2.60 12.17
CA GLY A 117 -4.40 -3.27 11.05
C GLY A 117 -4.76 -2.29 9.94
N GLY A 118 -5.42 -1.18 10.28
CA GLY A 118 -5.77 -0.10 9.34
C GLY A 118 -4.53 0.54 8.72
N LEU A 119 -3.48 0.82 9.51
CA LEU A 119 -2.22 1.37 9.00
C LEU A 119 -1.53 0.40 8.03
N THR A 120 -1.52 -0.90 8.35
CA THR A 120 -0.95 -1.93 7.48
C THR A 120 -1.65 -1.96 6.13
N PHE A 121 -2.99 -1.98 6.13
CA PHE A 121 -3.76 -1.95 4.89
C PHE A 121 -3.54 -0.65 4.10
N ALA A 122 -3.50 0.50 4.79
CA ALA A 122 -3.23 1.79 4.18
C ALA A 122 -1.87 1.81 3.48
N ASP A 123 -0.82 1.29 4.12
CA ASP A 123 0.52 1.23 3.52
C ASP A 123 0.58 0.26 2.34
N LEU A 124 -0.04 -0.92 2.44
CA LEU A 124 -0.09 -1.85 1.31
C LEU A 124 -0.77 -1.21 0.09
N LEU A 125 -1.90 -0.51 0.27
CA LEU A 125 -2.53 0.23 -0.83
C LEU A 125 -1.64 1.35 -1.40
N ARG A 126 -0.86 2.04 -0.56
CA ARG A 126 0.11 3.05 -1.04
C ARG A 126 1.22 2.41 -1.88
N PHE A 127 1.68 1.21 -1.52
CA PHE A 127 2.63 0.47 -2.34
C PHE A 127 2.02 0.03 -3.68
N GLU A 128 0.70 -0.13 -3.74
CA GLU A 128 -0.08 -0.31 -4.98
C GLU A 128 -0.44 1.01 -5.69
N GLY A 129 0.10 2.15 -5.23
CA GLY A 129 -0.04 3.44 -5.90
C GLY A 129 -1.32 4.23 -5.58
N TRP A 130 -2.12 3.79 -4.61
CA TRP A 130 -3.29 4.56 -4.14
C TRP A 130 -2.86 5.82 -3.37
N ASP A 131 -3.65 6.89 -3.49
CA ASP A 131 -3.55 8.07 -2.63
C ASP A 131 -4.38 7.85 -1.36
N VAL A 132 -3.71 7.43 -0.28
CA VAL A 132 -4.41 6.95 0.92
C VAL A 132 -4.35 7.96 2.06
N HIS A 133 -5.53 8.42 2.49
CA HIS A 133 -5.73 9.20 3.71
C HIS A 133 -6.03 8.26 4.88
N PHE A 134 -5.05 8.06 5.76
CA PHE A 134 -5.24 7.26 6.99
C PHE A 134 -5.60 8.19 8.14
N LEU A 135 -6.78 8.02 8.73
CA LEU A 135 -7.30 8.90 9.78
C LEU A 135 -6.87 8.47 11.20
N GLY A 136 -6.32 7.26 11.33
CA GLY A 136 -6.01 6.67 12.62
C GLY A 136 -7.14 5.77 13.11
N ALA A 137 -7.52 5.95 14.36
CA ALA A 137 -8.52 5.15 15.04
C ALA A 137 -9.65 6.01 15.59
N ASP A 138 -10.69 5.37 16.14
CA ASP A 138 -11.80 6.02 16.86
C ASP A 138 -12.44 7.16 16.05
N SER A 139 -12.73 6.91 14.77
CA SER A 139 -13.35 7.92 13.89
C SER A 139 -14.88 7.84 13.96
N PRO A 140 -15.58 8.92 14.39
CA PRO A 140 -17.04 8.96 14.42
C PRO A 140 -17.67 8.90 13.03
N VAL A 141 -18.84 8.26 12.94
CA VAL A 141 -19.56 8.04 11.67
C VAL A 141 -19.76 9.35 10.90
N ASP A 142 -20.31 10.36 11.56
CA ASP A 142 -20.65 11.64 10.93
C ASP A 142 -19.41 12.35 10.34
N SER A 143 -18.27 12.25 11.02
CA SER A 143 -17.00 12.84 10.56
C SER A 143 -16.41 12.09 9.37
N ILE A 144 -16.56 10.77 9.32
CA ILE A 144 -16.15 9.96 8.16
C ILE A 144 -17.02 10.34 6.95
N VAL A 145 -18.34 10.43 7.14
CA VAL A 145 -19.29 10.79 6.09
C VAL A 145 -18.99 12.18 5.52
N GLU A 146 -18.80 13.18 6.39
CA GLU A 146 -18.45 14.55 5.98
C GLU A 146 -17.17 14.58 5.11
N LEU A 147 -16.15 13.82 5.50
CA LEU A 147 -14.90 13.76 4.74
C LEU A 147 -15.08 13.02 3.39
N VAL A 148 -15.88 11.95 3.35
CA VAL A 148 -16.19 11.23 2.11
C VAL A 148 -16.95 12.11 1.13
N GLU A 149 -17.95 12.87 1.59
CA GLU A 149 -18.68 13.81 0.72
C GLU A 149 -17.77 14.91 0.16
N LYS A 150 -16.83 15.39 0.99
CA LYS A 150 -15.90 16.45 0.61
C LYS A 150 -14.83 15.97 -0.38
N ASP A 151 -14.16 14.86 -0.08
CA ASP A 151 -12.98 14.40 -0.82
C ASP A 151 -13.33 13.38 -1.92
N SER A 152 -14.55 12.82 -1.89
CA SER A 152 -15.08 11.86 -2.89
C SER A 152 -14.13 10.69 -3.21
N PRO A 153 -13.64 9.94 -2.20
CA PRO A 153 -12.75 8.82 -2.44
C PRO A 153 -13.46 7.67 -3.15
N GLU A 154 -12.72 6.87 -3.90
CA GLU A 154 -13.26 5.66 -4.52
C GLU A 154 -13.41 4.50 -3.53
N LEU A 155 -12.61 4.48 -2.47
CA LEU A 155 -12.57 3.43 -1.47
C LEU A 155 -12.61 4.00 -0.04
N VAL A 156 -13.39 3.37 0.82
CA VAL A 156 -13.31 3.52 2.28
C VAL A 156 -12.98 2.16 2.90
N GLY A 157 -11.91 2.10 3.67
CA GLY A 157 -11.50 0.93 4.44
C GLY A 157 -11.74 1.13 5.93
N LEU A 158 -12.56 0.29 6.54
CA LEU A 158 -12.83 0.32 7.98
C LEU A 158 -12.09 -0.81 8.68
N SER A 159 -11.47 -0.52 9.82
CA SER A 159 -10.86 -1.52 10.68
C SER A 159 -11.71 -1.75 11.95
N VAL A 160 -12.03 -3.00 12.24
CA VAL A 160 -12.69 -3.43 13.48
C VAL A 160 -12.01 -4.68 14.04
N THR A 161 -11.47 -4.56 15.24
CA THR A 161 -10.63 -5.58 15.89
C THR A 161 -11.43 -6.42 16.85
N THR A 162 -12.41 -5.83 17.55
CA THR A 162 -13.18 -6.52 18.60
C THR A 162 -14.67 -6.53 18.31
N GLU A 163 -15.35 -7.64 18.59
CA GLU A 163 -16.78 -7.86 18.32
C GLU A 163 -17.69 -6.75 18.89
N GLN A 164 -17.32 -6.16 20.03
CA GLN A 164 -18.06 -5.07 20.67
C GLN A 164 -18.27 -3.85 19.75
N PHE A 165 -17.39 -3.61 18.78
CA PHE A 165 -17.44 -2.46 17.87
C PHE A 165 -17.98 -2.80 16.47
N VAL A 166 -18.35 -4.06 16.23
CA VAL A 166 -19.01 -4.47 14.98
C VAL A 166 -20.28 -3.64 14.69
N PRO A 167 -21.15 -3.32 15.66
CA PRO A 167 -22.29 -2.45 15.41
C PRO A 167 -21.91 -1.06 14.87
N ASN A 168 -20.78 -0.50 15.32
CA ASN A 168 -20.28 0.79 14.83
C ASN A 168 -19.77 0.68 13.39
N ALA A 169 -19.13 -0.45 13.05
CA ALA A 169 -18.75 -0.74 11.67
C ALA A 169 -19.99 -0.83 10.76
N VAL A 170 -21.03 -1.57 11.17
CA VAL A 170 -22.30 -1.67 10.43
C VAL A 170 -22.93 -0.29 10.23
N ALA A 171 -23.05 0.51 11.30
CA ALA A 171 -23.60 1.85 11.22
C ALA A 171 -22.82 2.76 10.25
N THR A 172 -21.49 2.66 10.26
CA THR A 172 -20.62 3.42 9.34
C THR A 172 -20.83 2.98 7.90
N VAL A 173 -20.83 1.67 7.62
CA VAL A 173 -21.04 1.13 6.27
C VAL A 173 -22.41 1.56 5.75
N ASP A 174 -23.47 1.42 6.54
CA ASP A 174 -24.82 1.79 6.15
C ASP A 174 -24.93 3.29 5.85
N ALA A 175 -24.31 4.15 6.67
CA ALA A 175 -24.29 5.59 6.42
C ALA A 175 -23.60 5.92 5.08
N LEU A 176 -22.44 5.32 4.80
CA LEU A 176 -21.70 5.51 3.56
C LEU A 176 -22.47 4.99 2.34
N LYS A 177 -23.15 3.85 2.46
CA LYS A 177 -23.96 3.27 1.39
C LYS A 177 -25.22 4.08 1.06
N ASN A 178 -25.70 4.89 1.98
CA ASN A 178 -26.84 5.78 1.78
C ASN A 178 -26.47 7.12 1.11
N LEU A 179 -25.19 7.38 0.85
CA LEU A 179 -24.76 8.59 0.13
C LEU A 179 -25.23 8.58 -1.33
N PRO A 180 -25.43 9.75 -1.98
CA PRO A 180 -25.82 9.84 -3.38
C PRO A 180 -24.82 9.14 -4.33
N THR A 181 -23.54 9.19 -3.98
CA THR A 181 -22.43 8.53 -4.69
C THR A 181 -21.63 7.74 -3.66
N PRO A 182 -22.08 6.51 -3.32
CA PRO A 182 -21.43 5.73 -2.27
C PRO A 182 -20.06 5.22 -2.75
N PRO A 183 -19.02 5.29 -1.92
CA PRO A 183 -17.74 4.66 -2.23
C PRO A 183 -17.85 3.12 -2.17
N VAL A 184 -16.82 2.44 -2.66
CA VAL A 184 -16.59 1.04 -2.31
C VAL A 184 -16.16 1.01 -0.84
N VAL A 185 -16.76 0.13 -0.04
CA VAL A 185 -16.51 -0.01 1.39
C VAL A 185 -16.02 -1.41 1.69
N VAL A 186 -14.78 -1.50 2.16
CA VAL A 186 -14.19 -2.76 2.64
C VAL A 186 -14.00 -2.70 4.15
N VAL A 187 -14.18 -3.83 4.83
CA VAL A 187 -13.98 -3.92 6.27
C VAL A 187 -12.96 -5.01 6.60
N GLY A 188 -11.97 -4.65 7.41
CA GLY A 188 -10.92 -5.55 7.86
C GLY A 188 -10.77 -5.57 9.37
N GLY A 189 -9.88 -6.44 9.85
CA GLY A 189 -9.60 -6.63 11.27
C GLY A 189 -10.22 -7.92 11.81
N ALA A 190 -9.81 -8.32 13.02
CA ALA A 190 -10.09 -9.66 13.55
C ALA A 190 -11.59 -9.96 13.75
N ALA A 191 -12.44 -8.92 13.85
CA ALA A 191 -13.90 -9.07 13.98
C ALA A 191 -14.65 -8.89 12.64
N ALA A 192 -13.95 -8.62 11.54
CA ALA A 192 -14.56 -8.35 10.23
C ALA A 192 -14.90 -9.66 9.50
N THR A 193 -16.15 -10.11 9.64
CA THR A 193 -16.69 -11.25 8.87
C THR A 193 -17.86 -10.79 8.00
N SER A 194 -18.06 -11.43 6.84
CA SER A 194 -19.16 -11.11 5.93
C SER A 194 -20.54 -11.27 6.59
N ASP A 195 -20.69 -12.24 7.49
CA ASP A 195 -21.94 -12.47 8.22
C ASP A 195 -22.25 -11.34 9.22
N SER A 196 -21.22 -10.71 9.77
CA SER A 196 -21.35 -9.66 10.78
C SER A 196 -21.64 -8.28 10.17
N ILE A 197 -21.20 -8.04 8.93
CA ILE A 197 -21.30 -6.74 8.25
C ILE A 197 -21.74 -6.94 6.79
N PRO A 198 -23.01 -7.30 6.55
CA PRO A 198 -23.47 -7.76 5.24
C PRO A 198 -23.58 -6.66 4.17
N THR A 199 -23.58 -5.38 4.57
CA THR A 199 -23.70 -4.23 3.66
C THR A 199 -22.36 -3.75 3.09
N ALA A 200 -21.24 -4.28 3.58
CA ALA A 200 -19.92 -3.99 3.04
C ALA A 200 -19.72 -4.71 1.70
N ASP A 201 -18.92 -4.14 0.80
CA ASP A 201 -18.61 -4.79 -0.48
C ASP A 201 -17.66 -5.96 -0.31
N PHE A 202 -16.80 -5.92 0.71
CA PHE A 202 -15.90 -7.01 1.08
C PHE A 202 -15.51 -6.96 2.55
N CYS A 203 -15.40 -8.14 3.17
CA CYS A 203 -14.89 -8.30 4.53
C CYS A 203 -13.83 -9.40 4.56
N SER A 204 -12.68 -9.15 5.19
CA SER A 204 -11.71 -10.22 5.50
C SER A 204 -10.90 -9.88 6.75
N THR A 205 -10.45 -10.93 7.43
CA THR A 205 -9.48 -10.81 8.54
C THR A 205 -8.03 -10.74 8.04
N ASP A 206 -7.79 -10.99 6.75
CA ASP A 206 -6.47 -10.94 6.12
C ASP A 206 -6.34 -9.71 5.22
N ALA A 207 -5.43 -8.81 5.58
CA ALA A 207 -5.18 -7.59 4.81
C ALA A 207 -4.72 -7.87 3.36
N VAL A 208 -4.01 -8.98 3.11
CA VAL A 208 -3.53 -9.34 1.77
C VAL A 208 -4.72 -9.73 0.88
N GLU A 209 -5.71 -10.44 1.42
CA GLU A 209 -6.94 -10.75 0.70
C GLU A 209 -7.73 -9.48 0.35
N VAL A 210 -7.81 -8.52 1.27
CA VAL A 210 -8.49 -7.24 1.01
C VAL A 210 -7.78 -6.48 -0.11
N VAL A 211 -6.44 -6.39 -0.09
CA VAL A 211 -5.66 -5.74 -1.17
C VAL A 211 -5.92 -6.42 -2.51
N GLY A 212 -5.82 -7.75 -2.56
CA GLY A 212 -6.03 -8.51 -3.79
C GLY A 212 -7.46 -8.34 -4.33
N TRP A 213 -8.46 -8.35 -3.46
CA TRP A 213 -9.85 -8.07 -3.84
C TRP A 213 -10.01 -6.63 -4.36
N THR A 214 -9.42 -5.64 -3.68
CA THR A 214 -9.47 -4.23 -4.11
C THR A 214 -8.86 -4.06 -5.49
N GLN A 215 -7.69 -4.65 -5.77
CA GLN A 215 -7.07 -4.60 -7.09
C GLN A 215 -7.99 -5.20 -8.17
N ALA A 216 -8.54 -6.39 -7.93
CA ALA A 216 -9.44 -7.05 -8.87
C ALA A 216 -10.73 -6.24 -9.08
N HIS A 217 -11.33 -5.71 -8.02
CA HIS A 217 -12.57 -4.92 -8.09
C HIS A 217 -12.42 -3.67 -8.96
N PHE A 218 -11.27 -2.99 -8.85
CA PHE A 218 -10.99 -1.78 -9.62
C PHE A 218 -10.31 -2.07 -10.98
N ASN A 219 -10.17 -3.33 -11.38
CA ASN A 219 -9.48 -3.80 -12.60
C ASN A 219 -8.05 -3.23 -12.71
N LEU A 220 -7.30 -3.31 -11.60
CA LEU A 220 -5.93 -2.79 -11.47
C LEU A 220 -4.86 -3.88 -11.62
N ASP A 221 -5.26 -5.10 -11.94
CA ASP A 221 -4.36 -6.19 -12.29
C ASP A 221 -3.54 -5.87 -13.55
N GLU A 222 -2.26 -6.27 -13.59
CA GLU A 222 -1.32 -5.97 -14.69
C GLU A 222 -1.86 -6.36 -16.09
N SER A 223 -2.76 -7.35 -16.16
CA SER A 223 -3.44 -7.78 -17.39
C SER A 223 -4.48 -6.79 -17.94
N SER A 224 -4.84 -5.78 -17.15
CA SER A 224 -5.97 -4.89 -17.38
C SER A 224 -5.57 -3.43 -17.59
N MET A 225 -4.26 -3.10 -17.59
CA MET A 225 -3.80 -1.74 -17.85
C MET A 225 -4.29 -1.26 -19.21
N SER A 226 -5.07 -0.17 -19.21
CA SER A 226 -5.48 0.47 -20.44
C SER A 226 -4.25 1.03 -21.17
N ILE A 227 -4.28 1.04 -22.50
CA ILE A 227 -3.17 1.55 -23.32
C ILE A 227 -2.87 3.01 -22.96
N GLU A 228 -3.88 3.79 -22.56
CA GLU A 228 -3.72 5.17 -22.12
C GLU A 228 -2.86 5.26 -20.86
N ILE A 229 -3.07 4.35 -19.89
CA ILE A 229 -2.24 4.27 -18.67
C ILE A 229 -0.79 3.96 -19.08
N MET A 230 -0.58 2.91 -19.90
CA MET A 230 0.73 2.53 -20.45
C MET A 230 1.48 3.70 -21.10
N LEU A 231 0.77 4.53 -21.88
CA LEU A 231 1.37 5.69 -22.56
C LEU A 231 1.75 6.80 -21.58
N VAL A 232 0.92 7.06 -20.56
CA VAL A 232 1.28 7.99 -19.47
C VAL A 232 2.49 7.45 -18.71
N GLU A 233 2.60 6.13 -18.52
CA GLU A 233 3.75 5.50 -17.86
C GLU A 233 5.06 5.74 -18.58
N LEU A 234 5.03 5.41 -19.87
CA LEU A 234 6.15 5.63 -20.75
C LEU A 234 6.56 7.11 -20.73
N GLY A 235 5.59 8.01 -20.79
CA GLY A 235 5.82 9.46 -20.78
C GLY A 235 6.51 9.97 -19.51
N VAL A 236 5.99 9.60 -18.33
CA VAL A 236 6.58 9.98 -17.04
C VAL A 236 7.99 9.41 -16.89
N ARG A 237 8.19 8.16 -17.31
CA ARG A 237 9.50 7.50 -17.24
C ARG A 237 10.54 8.20 -18.12
N ILE A 238 10.19 8.51 -19.37
CA ILE A 238 11.04 9.28 -20.28
C ILE A 238 11.36 10.65 -19.67
N GLN A 239 10.37 11.34 -19.12
CA GLN A 239 10.56 12.64 -18.49
C GLN A 239 11.55 12.58 -17.32
N SER A 240 11.42 11.58 -16.45
CA SER A 240 12.30 11.40 -15.29
C SER A 240 13.75 11.15 -15.74
N LEU A 241 13.96 10.16 -16.61
CA LEU A 241 15.29 9.81 -17.15
C LEU A 241 15.95 10.96 -17.91
N ARG A 242 15.15 11.82 -18.56
CA ARG A 242 15.62 13.03 -19.21
C ARG A 242 16.10 14.06 -18.20
N LYS A 243 15.33 14.32 -17.14
CA LYS A 243 15.67 15.28 -16.08
C LYS A 243 16.93 14.84 -15.32
N ASP A 244 17.09 13.55 -15.04
CA ASP A 244 18.28 13.00 -14.39
C ASP A 244 19.56 13.24 -15.21
N ARG A 245 19.42 13.36 -16.53
CA ARG A 245 20.53 13.68 -17.46
C ARG A 245 20.69 15.18 -17.72
N GLY A 246 19.91 16.03 -17.06
CA GLY A 246 19.93 17.47 -17.26
C GLY A 246 19.44 17.91 -18.65
N LEU A 247 18.75 17.05 -19.39
CA LEU A 247 18.26 17.36 -20.73
C LEU A 247 16.95 18.14 -20.65
N SER A 248 16.78 19.15 -21.51
CA SER A 248 15.48 19.77 -21.78
C SER A 248 14.66 18.92 -22.76
N GLN A 249 13.34 19.12 -22.85
CA GLN A 249 12.53 18.46 -23.89
C GLN A 249 13.06 18.74 -25.31
N GLN A 250 13.57 19.95 -25.54
CA GLN A 250 14.20 20.33 -26.80
C GLN A 250 15.52 19.57 -27.02
N GLY A 251 16.30 19.36 -25.96
CA GLY A 251 17.54 18.58 -26.01
C GLY A 251 17.28 17.13 -26.36
N LEU A 252 16.36 16.46 -25.64
CA LEU A 252 15.98 15.09 -25.96
C LEU A 252 15.41 14.96 -27.38
N ALA A 253 14.62 15.94 -27.82
CA ALA A 253 14.08 15.97 -29.18
C ALA A 253 15.20 16.04 -30.22
N ALA A 254 16.20 16.91 -30.02
CA ALA A 254 17.34 17.02 -30.92
C ALA A 254 18.16 15.71 -30.98
N ASP A 255 18.46 15.13 -29.81
CA ASP A 255 19.28 13.92 -29.71
C ASP A 255 18.56 12.67 -30.26
N ALA A 256 17.24 12.61 -30.13
CA ALA A 256 16.42 11.51 -30.66
C ALA A 256 15.96 11.73 -32.12
N GLY A 257 16.27 12.89 -32.72
CA GLY A 257 15.79 13.24 -34.07
C GLY A 257 14.27 13.46 -34.17
N LEU A 258 13.66 13.98 -33.11
CA LEU A 258 12.22 14.20 -32.97
C LEU A 258 11.87 15.69 -32.89
N ASP A 259 10.60 16.02 -33.11
CA ASP A 259 10.08 17.35 -32.81
C ASP A 259 9.81 17.52 -31.30
N ARG A 260 10.08 18.72 -30.77
CA ARG A 260 9.87 19.03 -29.34
C ARG A 260 8.42 18.84 -28.92
N SER A 261 7.45 19.24 -29.75
CA SER A 261 6.03 19.08 -29.45
C SER A 261 5.63 17.60 -29.39
N TYR A 262 6.26 16.76 -30.21
CA TYR A 262 6.06 15.31 -30.16
C TYR A 262 6.64 14.70 -28.89
N VAL A 263 7.86 15.08 -28.49
CA VAL A 263 8.44 14.68 -27.19
C VAL A 263 7.55 15.11 -26.02
N SER A 264 7.03 16.34 -26.06
CA SER A 264 6.07 16.80 -25.04
C SER A 264 4.80 15.94 -25.02
N ALA A 265 4.22 15.63 -26.18
CA ALA A 265 3.02 14.81 -26.24
C ALA A 265 3.25 13.38 -25.73
N ILE A 266 4.43 12.81 -25.98
CA ILE A 266 4.87 11.51 -25.42
C ILE A 266 4.99 11.61 -23.91
N GLU A 267 5.67 12.62 -23.36
CA GLU A 267 5.86 12.78 -21.91
C GLU A 267 4.54 12.94 -21.14
N HIS A 268 3.48 13.41 -21.80
CA HIS A 268 2.14 13.52 -21.22
C HIS A 268 1.21 12.34 -21.59
N GLY A 269 1.73 11.27 -22.19
CA GLY A 269 0.94 10.07 -22.55
C GLY A 269 -0.10 10.28 -23.66
N LYS A 270 0.01 11.36 -24.44
CA LYS A 270 -0.96 11.73 -25.48
C LYS A 270 -0.65 11.10 -26.84
N GLN A 271 0.41 10.31 -26.95
CA GLN A 271 0.86 9.72 -28.21
C GLN A 271 1.23 8.26 -28.05
N ASN A 272 0.76 7.44 -28.99
CA ASN A 272 1.23 6.08 -29.16
C ASN A 272 2.54 6.10 -29.97
N VAL A 273 3.60 5.57 -29.37
CA VAL A 273 4.97 5.71 -29.87
C VAL A 273 5.36 4.45 -30.62
N SER A 274 5.88 4.60 -31.85
CA SER A 274 6.42 3.45 -32.57
C SER A 274 7.67 2.91 -31.87
N PHE A 275 7.92 1.60 -31.95
CA PHE A 275 9.10 0.98 -31.35
C PHE A 275 10.41 1.63 -31.85
N ALA A 276 10.47 2.05 -33.11
CA ALA A 276 11.62 2.77 -33.67
C ALA A 276 11.87 4.11 -32.95
N THR A 277 10.80 4.86 -32.65
CA THR A 277 10.91 6.12 -31.90
C THR A 277 11.32 5.85 -30.46
N LEU A 278 10.75 4.82 -29.83
CA LEU A 278 11.13 4.39 -28.49
C LEU A 278 12.62 4.02 -28.40
N LYS A 279 13.15 3.34 -29.43
CA LYS A 279 14.59 3.05 -29.55
C LYS A 279 15.43 4.31 -29.66
N GLY A 280 15.02 5.25 -30.51
CA GLY A 280 15.70 6.55 -30.65
C GLY A 280 15.75 7.34 -29.34
N ILE A 281 14.64 7.36 -28.59
CA ILE A 281 14.59 7.98 -27.26
C ILE A 281 15.50 7.24 -26.28
N SER A 282 15.51 5.91 -26.28
CA SER A 282 16.38 5.12 -25.40
C SER A 282 17.86 5.37 -25.68
N ASP A 283 18.24 5.55 -26.95
CA ASP A 283 19.62 5.82 -27.36
C ASP A 283 20.06 7.25 -27.01
N ALA A 284 19.18 8.23 -27.22
CA ALA A 284 19.41 9.62 -26.82
C ALA A 284 19.56 9.75 -25.30
N LEU A 285 18.83 8.94 -24.55
CA LEU A 285 19.00 8.82 -23.11
C LEU A 285 20.23 7.96 -22.79
N GLY A 286 20.64 6.97 -23.58
CA GLY A 286 21.69 6.02 -23.18
C GLY A 286 21.20 5.07 -22.09
N VAL A 287 19.97 4.57 -22.25
CA VAL A 287 19.40 3.45 -21.49
C VAL A 287 18.97 2.33 -22.43
N GLY A 288 18.77 1.13 -21.92
CA GLY A 288 18.06 0.09 -22.67
C GLY A 288 16.59 0.46 -22.93
N VAL A 289 16.01 0.02 -24.05
CA VAL A 289 14.55 0.18 -24.31
C VAL A 289 13.73 -0.39 -23.17
N SER A 290 14.15 -1.53 -22.61
CA SER A 290 13.53 -2.13 -21.44
C SER A 290 13.38 -1.13 -20.30
N GLU A 291 14.37 -0.27 -20.03
CA GLU A 291 14.32 0.72 -18.94
C GLU A 291 13.29 1.84 -19.15
N LEU A 292 12.81 2.03 -20.39
CA LEU A 292 11.71 2.95 -20.70
C LEU A 292 10.33 2.34 -20.42
N ILE A 293 10.20 1.01 -20.54
CA ILE A 293 8.92 0.29 -20.49
C ILE A 293 8.75 -0.63 -19.28
N SER A 294 9.81 -0.87 -18.51
CA SER A 294 9.73 -1.69 -17.30
C SER A 294 9.43 -0.79 -16.10
N GLY A 295 8.15 -0.44 -15.99
CA GLY A 295 7.46 -0.25 -14.72
C GLY A 295 7.15 -1.59 -14.06
#